data_AF-U3ES92-F1
#
_entry.id   AF-U3ES92-F1
#
_cell.length_a   1.000
_cell.length_b   1.000
_cell.length_c   1.000
_cell.angle_alpha   90.00
_cell.angle_beta   90.00
_cell.angle_gamma   90.00
#
_symmetry.space_group_name_H-M   'P 1'
#
loop_
_entity.id
_entity.type
_entity.pdbx_description
1 polymer ?
#
loop_
_entity_poly.entity_id
_entity_poly.type
_entity_poly.pdbx_seq_one_letter_code
_entity_poly.pdbx_strand_id
1 'polypeptide(L)'
;MRLTRLLAMAEKLTPPWAPELGRAGKAPRRKKPALAPIPEEDWQVFRGDTVQILSGREAGKQSQVIQVDKEQQSVLLDRLNMGYYYADTLAGRAMFAREKPLALKQVGLVDPTDRLPTEVAWRYTEQGERVRVSLRTGRIIPKPVEQREDGIIPELWVDGPKDTSSKDALEKTYTPSLKTFQEEIMERMGIAERRRHRKSYWY
;
A
#
# COMPACT_ATOMS: atom_id res chain seq x y z
N MET A 1 -2.27 -4.13 34.63
CA MET A 1 -3.10 -4.43 33.43
C MET A 1 -2.91 -3.50 32.22
N ARG A 2 -2.23 -2.34 32.31
CA ARG A 2 -2.08 -1.40 31.17
C ARG A 2 -0.81 -1.59 30.31
N LEU A 3 0.20 -2.28 30.84
CA LEU A 3 1.48 -2.48 30.16
C LEU A 3 1.41 -3.51 29.04
N THR A 4 0.69 -4.61 29.22
CA THR A 4 0.55 -5.69 28.22
C THR A 4 -0.21 -5.23 26.97
N ARG A 5 -1.27 -4.42 27.14
CA ARG A 5 -2.01 -3.83 26.01
C ARG A 5 -1.17 -2.82 25.21
N LEU A 6 -0.40 -1.98 25.89
CA LEU A 6 0.48 -1.01 25.23
C LEU A 6 1.64 -1.70 24.49
N LEU A 7 2.19 -2.77 25.08
CA LEU A 7 3.24 -3.57 24.44
C LEU A 7 2.70 -4.28 23.19
N ALA A 8 1.53 -4.89 23.28
CA ALA A 8 0.88 -5.55 22.14
C ALA A 8 0.47 -4.56 21.04
N MET A 9 0.10 -3.31 21.39
CA MET A 9 -0.15 -2.26 20.40
C MET A 9 1.15 -1.77 19.74
N ALA A 10 2.24 -1.64 20.51
CA ALA A 10 3.55 -1.25 19.98
C ALA A 10 4.11 -2.33 19.03
N GLU A 11 3.95 -3.60 19.38
CA GLU A 11 4.36 -4.74 18.56
C GLU A 11 3.61 -4.81 17.22
N LYS A 12 2.32 -4.43 17.19
CA LYS A 12 1.54 -4.27 15.95
C LYS A 12 1.95 -3.06 15.10
N LEU A 13 2.56 -2.04 15.70
CA LEU A 13 2.99 -0.80 15.03
C LEU A 13 4.42 -0.90 14.48
N THR A 14 5.25 -1.76 15.06
CA THR A 14 6.60 -2.03 14.56
C THR A 14 6.55 -3.15 13.53
N PRO A 15 6.81 -2.89 12.24
CA PRO A 15 6.86 -3.97 11.27
C PRO A 15 7.99 -4.95 11.64
N PRO A 16 7.77 -6.27 11.54
CA PRO A 16 8.71 -7.31 12.00
C PRO A 16 10.06 -7.26 11.28
N TRP A 17 10.12 -6.66 10.09
CA TRP A 17 11.35 -6.44 9.32
C TRP A 17 12.15 -5.19 9.73
N ALA A 18 11.62 -4.32 10.60
CA ALA A 18 12.32 -3.14 11.12
C ALA A 18 12.21 -3.03 12.66
N PRO A 19 12.84 -3.94 13.42
CA PRO A 19 12.84 -3.91 14.88
C PRO A 19 13.52 -2.66 15.49
N GLU A 20 14.25 -1.89 14.67
CA GLU A 20 14.89 -0.65 15.07
C GLU A 20 13.97 0.57 15.06
N LEU A 21 12.80 0.48 14.40
CA LEU A 21 11.86 1.61 14.28
C LEU A 21 11.36 2.11 15.65
N GLY A 22 11.38 1.24 16.67
CA GLY A 22 11.07 1.58 18.07
C GLY A 22 12.29 1.83 18.97
N ARG A 23 13.52 1.62 18.48
CA ARG A 23 14.78 1.83 19.24
C ARG A 23 15.32 3.25 19.12
N ALA A 24 14.90 3.99 18.11
CA ALA A 24 15.14 5.42 18.08
C ALA A 24 14.52 6.01 19.35
N GLY A 25 15.36 6.53 20.26
CA GLY A 25 14.89 7.24 21.45
C GLY A 25 13.89 8.33 21.06
N LYS A 26 13.18 8.93 22.03
CA LYS A 26 12.21 10.01 21.78
C LYS A 26 12.89 11.18 21.06
N ALA A 27 13.00 11.11 19.74
CA ALA A 27 13.45 12.21 18.92
C ALA A 27 12.52 13.37 19.24
N PRO A 28 13.05 14.60 19.38
CA PRO A 28 12.21 15.75 19.63
C PRO A 28 11.11 15.75 18.56
N ARG A 29 9.85 15.78 19.01
CA ARG A 29 8.68 15.78 18.12
C ARG A 29 8.76 17.03 17.24
N ARG A 30 9.39 16.91 16.07
CA ARG A 30 9.38 17.95 15.07
C ARG A 30 7.93 18.08 14.61
N LYS A 31 7.40 19.31 14.64
CA LYS A 31 6.08 19.58 14.09
C LYS A 31 6.14 19.24 12.60
N LYS A 32 5.38 18.24 12.15
CA LYS A 32 5.20 17.99 10.71
C LYS A 32 4.59 19.26 10.10
N PRO A 33 5.02 19.70 8.89
CA PRO A 33 4.36 20.81 8.23
C PRO A 33 2.88 20.46 8.04
N ALA A 34 1.98 21.38 8.41
CA ALA A 34 0.55 21.20 8.27
C ALA A 34 0.17 21.43 6.80
N LEU A 35 0.29 20.40 5.97
CA LEU A 35 -0.26 20.39 4.62
C LEU A 35 -1.70 19.90 4.70
N ALA A 36 -2.61 20.56 3.97
CA ALA A 36 -3.98 20.08 3.85
C ALA A 36 -3.96 18.71 3.15
N PRO A 37 -4.57 17.66 3.72
CA PRO A 37 -4.57 16.34 3.09
C PRO A 37 -5.31 16.41 1.75
N ILE A 38 -4.72 15.83 0.71
CA ILE A 38 -5.39 15.63 -0.57
C ILE A 38 -6.27 14.38 -0.43
N PRO A 39 -7.56 14.42 -0.81
CA PRO A 39 -8.40 13.22 -0.87
C PRO A 39 -7.74 12.14 -1.75
N GLU A 40 -7.86 10.88 -1.35
CA GLU A 40 -7.25 9.77 -2.09
C GLU A 40 -7.71 9.69 -3.55
N GLU A 41 -8.98 10.03 -3.78
CA GLU A 41 -9.58 10.11 -5.10
C GLU A 41 -8.89 11.13 -6.02
N ASP A 42 -8.47 12.27 -5.48
CA ASP A 42 -7.87 13.35 -6.27
C ASP A 42 -6.37 13.15 -6.48
N TRP A 43 -5.78 12.16 -5.81
CA TRP A 43 -4.36 11.91 -5.87
C TRP A 43 -3.91 11.43 -7.25
N GLN A 44 -3.00 12.17 -7.89
CA GLN A 44 -2.70 11.96 -9.31
C GLN A 44 -1.47 11.11 -9.59
N VAL A 45 -0.53 10.95 -8.67
CA VAL A 45 0.80 10.34 -8.94
C VAL A 45 0.96 9.00 -8.21
N PHE A 46 1.20 7.92 -8.93
CA PHE A 46 1.34 6.58 -8.39
C PHE A 46 2.78 6.06 -8.52
N ARG A 47 3.09 5.01 -7.75
CA ARG A 47 4.35 4.29 -7.87
C ARG A 47 4.48 3.71 -9.28
N GLY A 48 5.64 3.89 -9.91
CA GLY A 48 5.92 3.46 -11.28
C GLY A 48 5.58 4.49 -12.36
N ASP A 49 4.96 5.62 -12.02
CA ASP A 49 4.74 6.69 -13.00
C ASP A 49 6.07 7.31 -13.44
N THR A 50 6.14 7.73 -14.70
CA THR A 50 7.26 8.55 -15.19
C THR A 50 6.93 10.01 -15.00
N VAL A 51 7.81 10.72 -14.32
CA VAL A 51 7.63 12.12 -13.96
C VAL A 51 8.87 12.94 -14.26
N GLN A 52 8.68 14.25 -14.45
CA GLN A 52 9.74 15.21 -14.70
C GLN A 52 9.83 16.22 -13.57
N ILE A 53 11.05 16.56 -13.18
CA ILE A 53 11.29 17.62 -12.19
C ILE A 53 11.08 18.98 -12.86
N LEU A 54 10.14 19.76 -12.35
CA LEU A 54 9.81 21.10 -12.85
C LEU A 54 10.75 22.17 -12.28
N SER A 55 11.14 22.05 -11.01
CA SER A 55 11.97 23.04 -10.33
C SER A 55 12.98 22.40 -9.38
N GLY A 56 14.13 23.06 -9.19
CA GLY A 56 15.22 22.61 -8.33
C GLY A 56 16.52 22.36 -9.08
N ARG A 57 17.48 21.73 -8.38
CA ARG A 57 18.84 21.48 -8.90
C ARG A 57 18.85 20.61 -10.17
N GLU A 58 17.92 19.68 -10.27
CA GLU A 58 17.85 18.70 -11.35
C GLU A 58 16.62 18.88 -12.24
N ALA A 59 16.19 20.14 -12.38
CA ALA A 59 15.06 20.50 -13.25
C ALA A 59 15.26 20.00 -14.69
N GLY A 60 14.20 19.53 -15.31
CA GLY A 60 14.19 18.99 -16.67
C GLY A 60 14.51 17.49 -16.76
N LYS A 61 15.09 16.87 -15.73
CA LYS A 61 15.33 15.41 -15.74
C LYS A 61 14.04 14.63 -15.49
N GLN A 62 13.95 13.47 -16.14
CA GLN A 62 12.83 12.53 -16.01
C GLN A 62 13.28 11.27 -15.28
N SER A 63 12.42 10.72 -14.43
CA SER A 63 12.64 9.44 -13.76
C SER A 63 11.32 8.80 -13.33
N GLN A 64 11.39 7.54 -12.92
CA GLN A 64 10.25 6.79 -12.39
C GLN A 64 10.08 7.04 -10.89
N VAL A 65 8.82 7.04 -10.44
CA VAL A 65 8.47 7.17 -9.02
C VAL A 65 8.66 5.83 -8.31
N ILE A 66 9.58 5.77 -7.34
CA ILE A 66 9.84 4.57 -6.51
C ILE A 66 8.82 4.47 -5.38
N GLN A 67 8.57 5.58 -4.69
CA GLN A 67 7.74 5.63 -3.50
C GLN A 67 6.97 6.94 -3.46
N VAL A 68 5.76 6.86 -2.91
CA VAL A 68 4.87 8.00 -2.71
C VAL A 68 4.55 8.12 -1.22
N ASP A 69 4.77 9.29 -0.65
CA ASP A 69 4.34 9.64 0.70
C ASP A 69 3.14 10.60 0.61
N LYS A 70 1.94 10.05 0.83
CA LYS A 70 0.67 10.80 0.80
C LYS A 70 0.54 11.76 1.99
N GLU A 71 1.12 11.45 3.15
CA GLU A 71 1.03 12.32 4.33
C GLU A 71 1.85 13.60 4.15
N GLN A 72 3.05 13.47 3.58
CA GLN A 72 3.96 14.60 3.35
C GLN A 72 3.81 15.23 1.97
N GLN A 73 2.92 14.70 1.13
CA GLN A 73 2.74 15.15 -0.25
C GLN A 73 4.05 15.17 -1.03
N SER A 74 4.82 14.10 -0.89
CA SER A 74 6.15 13.98 -1.48
C SER A 74 6.36 12.65 -2.20
N VAL A 75 7.28 12.66 -3.17
CA VAL A 75 7.60 11.52 -4.02
C VAL A 75 9.10 11.27 -4.03
N LEU A 76 9.47 10.00 -4.07
CA LEU A 76 10.85 9.55 -4.24
C LEU A 76 11.05 9.11 -5.69
N LEU A 77 12.03 9.69 -6.36
CA LEU A 77 12.34 9.39 -7.77
C LEU A 77 13.59 8.52 -7.86
N ASP A 78 13.64 7.61 -8.83
CA ASP A 78 14.79 6.73 -9.03
C ASP A 78 16.04 7.52 -9.40
N ARG A 79 17.11 7.36 -8.60
CA ARG A 79 18.45 7.95 -8.78
C ARG A 79 18.47 9.46 -9.03
N LEU A 80 17.42 10.19 -8.63
CA LEU A 80 17.34 11.65 -8.70
C LEU A 80 17.25 12.26 -7.31
N ASN A 81 17.64 13.53 -7.20
CA ASN A 81 17.68 14.30 -5.96
C ASN A 81 18.46 13.57 -4.84
N MET A 82 19.62 13.00 -5.17
CA MET A 82 20.39 12.19 -4.22
C MET A 82 21.04 13.03 -3.13
N GLY A 83 20.99 12.52 -1.89
CA GLY A 83 21.82 12.93 -0.79
C GLY A 83 22.90 11.89 -0.47
N TYR A 84 24.04 12.36 0.01
CA TYR A 84 25.11 11.49 0.48
C TYR A 84 25.16 11.53 2.00
N TYR A 85 25.32 10.38 2.62
CA TYR A 85 25.55 10.26 4.06
C TYR A 85 26.64 9.22 4.32
N TYR A 86 27.37 9.40 5.41
CA TYR A 86 28.34 8.43 5.87
C TYR A 86 27.71 7.55 6.92
N ALA A 87 27.93 6.25 6.83
CA ALA A 87 27.56 5.30 7.86
C ALA A 87 28.73 4.37 8.15
N ASP A 88 28.86 3.98 9.42
CA ASP A 88 29.85 3.01 9.85
C ASP A 88 29.35 1.61 9.45
N THR A 89 30.21 0.87 8.76
CA THR A 89 29.97 -0.53 8.37
C THR A 89 31.02 -1.41 9.02
N LEU A 90 30.84 -2.73 8.93
CA LEU A 90 31.83 -3.71 9.38
C LEU A 90 33.21 -3.50 8.73
N ALA A 91 33.26 -2.96 7.51
CA ALA A 91 34.49 -2.69 6.76
C ALA A 91 35.07 -1.27 6.99
N GLY A 92 34.48 -0.49 7.89
CA GLY A 92 34.86 0.91 8.15
C GLY A 92 33.80 1.92 7.70
N ARG A 93 34.17 3.20 7.71
CA ARG A 93 33.25 4.29 7.38
C ARG A 93 33.10 4.43 5.86
N ALA A 94 31.89 4.19 5.35
CA ALA A 94 31.58 4.25 3.92
C ALA A 94 30.58 5.37 3.60
N MET A 95 30.66 5.90 2.39
CA MET A 95 29.72 6.89 1.86
C MET A 95 28.61 6.19 1.08
N PHE A 96 27.36 6.48 1.44
CA PHE A 96 26.17 5.95 0.79
C PHE A 96 25.39 7.09 0.11
N ALA A 97 24.85 6.80 -1.08
CA ALA A 97 23.89 7.66 -1.75
C ALA A 97 22.48 7.18 -1.42
N ARG A 98 21.57 8.12 -1.17
CA ARG A 98 20.15 7.86 -0.97
C ARG A 98 19.32 8.97 -1.58
N GLU A 99 18.29 8.60 -2.30
CA GLU A 99 17.33 9.51 -2.91
C GLU A 99 16.61 10.32 -1.82
N LYS A 100 16.34 11.60 -2.10
CA LYS A 100 15.58 12.47 -1.20
C LYS A 100 14.20 12.75 -1.77
N PRO A 101 13.18 12.85 -0.90
CA PRO A 101 11.83 13.17 -1.33
C PRO A 101 11.77 14.55 -1.99
N LEU A 102 10.97 14.66 -3.04
CA LEU A 102 10.60 15.90 -3.70
C LEU A 102 9.13 16.19 -3.42
N ALA A 103 8.77 17.47 -3.25
CA ALA A 103 7.38 17.83 -3.08
C ALA A 103 6.60 17.60 -4.38
N LEU A 104 5.34 17.17 -4.28
CA LEU A 104 4.49 16.92 -5.46
C LEU A 104 4.44 18.11 -6.42
N LYS A 105 4.43 19.36 -5.89
CA LYS A 105 4.39 20.59 -6.70
C LYS A 105 5.63 20.80 -7.58
N GLN A 106 6.75 20.14 -7.26
CA GLN A 106 8.00 20.26 -8.01
C GLN A 106 8.09 19.23 -9.14
N VAL A 107 7.07 18.40 -9.31
CA VAL A 107 7.08 17.24 -10.19
C VAL A 107 5.83 17.28 -11.08
N GLY A 108 6.01 17.03 -12.38
CA GLY A 108 4.91 16.90 -13.34
C GLY A 108 4.87 15.51 -13.95
N LEU A 109 3.66 14.99 -14.20
CA LEU A 109 3.49 13.74 -14.94
C LEU A 109 3.91 13.94 -16.39
N VAL A 110 4.63 12.97 -16.93
CA VAL A 110 5.08 12.98 -18.32
C VAL A 110 4.00 12.33 -19.19
N ASP A 111 3.60 13.02 -20.25
CA ASP A 111 2.68 12.44 -21.23
C ASP A 111 3.39 11.35 -22.04
N PRO A 112 2.81 10.15 -22.20
CA PRO A 112 3.42 9.05 -22.93
C PRO A 112 3.70 9.36 -24.42
N THR A 113 3.08 10.41 -24.97
CA THR A 113 3.09 10.72 -26.40
C THR A 113 4.28 11.53 -26.84
N ASP A 114 4.47 12.66 -26.17
CA ASP A 114 5.46 13.67 -26.52
C ASP A 114 6.57 13.76 -25.47
N ARG A 115 6.45 13.01 -24.37
CA ARG A 115 7.41 12.95 -23.27
C ARG A 115 7.67 14.32 -22.65
N LEU A 116 6.69 15.22 -22.69
CA LEU A 116 6.75 16.52 -22.05
C LEU A 116 5.93 16.51 -20.75
N PRO A 117 6.25 17.38 -19.78
CA PRO A 117 5.51 17.45 -18.54
C PRO A 117 4.13 18.06 -18.80
N THR A 118 3.11 17.53 -18.13
CA THR A 118 1.71 17.94 -18.31
C THR A 118 0.96 18.02 -17.00
N GLU A 119 0.00 18.93 -16.95
CA GLU A 119 -1.04 18.91 -15.94
C GLU A 119 -2.07 17.84 -16.28
N VAL A 120 -2.58 17.19 -15.24
CA VAL A 120 -3.46 16.03 -15.36
C VAL A 120 -4.78 16.34 -14.66
N ALA A 121 -5.87 15.86 -15.25
CA ALA A 121 -7.20 15.91 -14.65
C ALA A 121 -7.83 14.52 -14.64
N TRP A 122 -8.63 14.23 -13.62
CA TRP A 122 -9.45 13.03 -13.58
C TRP A 122 -10.67 13.21 -14.48
N ARG A 123 -10.95 12.22 -15.33
CA ARG A 123 -12.15 12.13 -16.18
C ARG A 123 -12.70 10.70 -16.15
N TYR A 124 -13.92 10.54 -16.66
CA TYR A 124 -14.55 9.23 -16.82
C TYR A 124 -14.55 8.85 -18.29
N THR A 125 -14.25 7.59 -18.59
CA THR A 125 -14.45 7.01 -19.92
C THR A 125 -15.94 6.70 -20.14
N GLU A 126 -16.32 6.41 -21.38
CA GLU A 126 -17.69 5.99 -21.73
C GLU A 126 -18.11 4.70 -21.00
N GLN A 127 -17.15 3.88 -20.59
CA GLN A 127 -17.37 2.65 -19.82
C GLN A 127 -17.55 2.91 -18.31
N GLY A 128 -17.42 4.17 -17.87
CA GLY A 128 -17.51 4.58 -16.46
C GLY A 128 -16.21 4.42 -15.67
N GLU A 129 -15.09 4.09 -16.33
CA GLU A 129 -13.79 3.98 -15.66
C GLU A 129 -13.19 5.36 -15.40
N ARG A 130 -12.73 5.60 -14.17
CA ARG A 130 -12.06 6.85 -13.80
C ARG A 130 -10.60 6.79 -14.26
N VAL A 131 -10.25 7.68 -15.18
CA VAL A 131 -8.92 7.73 -15.81
C VAL A 131 -8.28 9.10 -15.68
N ARG A 132 -6.95 9.13 -15.67
CA ARG A 132 -6.16 10.36 -15.70
C ARG A 132 -5.98 10.81 -17.14
N VAL A 133 -6.26 12.07 -17.42
CA VAL A 133 -6.16 12.64 -18.77
C VAL A 133 -5.21 13.84 -18.75
N SER A 134 -4.25 13.84 -19.68
CA SER A 134 -3.35 14.96 -19.95
C SER A 134 -4.16 16.14 -20.49
N LEU A 135 -4.06 17.31 -19.84
CA LEU A 135 -4.78 18.51 -20.29
C LEU A 135 -4.23 19.05 -21.62
N ARG A 136 -2.96 18.76 -21.94
CA ARG A 136 -2.30 19.30 -23.14
C ARG A 136 -2.62 18.51 -24.40
N THR A 137 -2.59 17.18 -24.33
CA THR A 137 -2.84 16.31 -25.51
C THR A 137 -4.22 15.65 -25.49
N GLY A 138 -4.92 15.71 -24.35
CA GLY A 138 -6.18 14.99 -24.13
C GLY A 138 -6.01 13.47 -24.02
N ARG A 139 -4.79 12.94 -23.96
CA ARG A 139 -4.55 11.50 -23.90
C ARG A 139 -4.65 10.96 -22.48
N ILE A 140 -5.05 9.69 -22.41
CA ILE A 140 -5.20 8.97 -21.16
C ILE A 140 -3.82 8.51 -20.68
N ILE A 141 -3.50 8.81 -19.42
CA ILE A 141 -2.31 8.31 -18.72
C ILE A 141 -2.75 7.11 -17.88
N PRO A 142 -2.45 5.88 -18.29
CA PRO A 142 -2.87 4.68 -17.56
C PRO A 142 -2.22 4.64 -16.17
N LYS A 143 -2.88 3.99 -15.21
CA LYS A 143 -2.26 3.70 -13.91
C LYS A 143 -1.19 2.61 -14.10
N PRO A 144 0.06 2.81 -13.63
CA PRO A 144 1.08 1.78 -13.67
C PRO A 144 0.64 0.54 -12.89
N VAL A 145 1.16 -0.63 -13.29
CA VAL A 145 0.93 -1.88 -12.55
C VAL A 145 1.60 -1.77 -11.19
N GLU A 146 0.80 -1.69 -10.13
CA GLU A 146 1.31 -1.67 -8.76
C GLU A 146 1.80 -3.06 -8.38
N GLN A 147 3.07 -3.16 -8.00
CA GLN A 147 3.57 -4.35 -7.33
C GLN A 147 2.93 -4.42 -5.94
N ARG A 148 2.35 -5.57 -5.61
CA ARG A 148 1.76 -5.83 -4.29
C ARG A 148 2.83 -5.68 -3.21
N GLU A 149 2.43 -5.18 -2.04
CA GLU A 149 3.34 -5.05 -0.89
C GLU A 149 3.87 -6.42 -0.43
N ASP A 150 3.09 -7.48 -0.62
CA ASP A 150 3.46 -8.86 -0.29
C ASP A 150 4.61 -9.41 -1.15
N GLY A 151 4.95 -8.76 -2.28
CA GLY A 151 5.98 -9.21 -3.21
C GLY A 151 5.62 -10.46 -4.03
N ILE A 152 4.42 -11.01 -3.85
CA ILE A 152 3.94 -12.18 -4.58
C ILE A 152 3.46 -11.77 -5.98
N ILE A 153 3.99 -12.43 -7.00
CA ILE A 153 3.54 -12.29 -8.40
C ILE A 153 2.56 -13.45 -8.68
N PRO A 154 1.26 -13.19 -8.84
CA PRO A 154 0.25 -14.25 -8.99
C PRO A 154 0.50 -15.18 -10.19
N GLU A 155 1.04 -14.63 -11.28
CA GLU A 155 1.32 -15.40 -12.51
C GLU A 155 2.42 -16.45 -12.32
N LEU A 156 3.32 -16.24 -11.35
CA LEU A 156 4.42 -17.16 -11.02
C LEU A 156 4.11 -18.02 -9.80
N TRP A 157 2.88 -17.96 -9.28
CA TRP A 157 2.48 -18.70 -8.10
C TRP A 157 2.39 -20.20 -8.39
N VAL A 158 2.93 -21.02 -7.49
CA VAL A 158 2.84 -22.48 -7.53
C VAL A 158 2.29 -22.94 -6.19
N ASP A 159 1.22 -23.73 -6.23
CA ASP A 159 0.55 -24.21 -5.02
C ASP A 159 1.48 -25.14 -4.22
N GLY A 160 1.65 -24.81 -2.94
CA GLY A 160 2.39 -25.61 -1.98
C GLY A 160 1.56 -26.76 -1.41
N PRO A 161 2.17 -27.61 -0.54
CA PRO A 161 1.50 -28.78 0.03
C PRO A 161 0.33 -28.45 0.98
N LYS A 162 0.19 -27.18 1.41
CA LYS A 162 -0.88 -26.71 2.29
C LYS A 162 -1.79 -25.68 1.61
N ASP A 163 -1.59 -25.45 0.31
CA ASP A 163 -2.40 -24.51 -0.44
C ASP A 163 -3.57 -25.26 -1.10
N THR A 164 -4.75 -24.67 -1.03
CA THR A 164 -5.97 -25.28 -1.61
C THR A 164 -6.03 -24.92 -3.09
N SER A 165 -6.38 -25.88 -3.94
CA SER A 165 -6.54 -25.60 -5.37
C SER A 165 -7.67 -24.59 -5.61
N SER A 166 -7.54 -23.78 -6.66
CA SER A 166 -8.54 -22.75 -7.00
C SER A 166 -9.91 -23.36 -7.31
N LYS A 167 -9.94 -24.57 -7.87
CA LYS A 167 -11.17 -25.30 -8.19
C LYS A 167 -11.93 -25.68 -6.92
N ASP A 168 -11.24 -26.26 -5.93
CA ASP A 168 -11.87 -26.71 -4.69
C ASP A 168 -12.32 -25.51 -3.84
N ALA A 169 -11.56 -24.41 -3.86
CA ALA A 169 -11.90 -23.19 -3.13
C ALA A 169 -13.13 -22.46 -3.70
N LEU A 170 -13.36 -22.52 -5.01
CA LEU A 170 -14.50 -21.88 -5.68
C LEU A 170 -15.75 -22.76 -5.72
N GLU A 171 -15.65 -24.02 -5.29
CA GLU A 171 -16.78 -24.94 -5.28
C GLU A 171 -17.89 -24.42 -4.34
N LYS A 172 -19.05 -24.12 -4.92
CA LYS A 172 -20.22 -23.65 -4.17
C LYS A 172 -20.92 -24.83 -3.49
N THR A 173 -20.41 -25.21 -2.34
CA THR A 173 -20.95 -26.32 -1.52
C THR A 173 -22.04 -25.87 -0.54
N TYR A 174 -22.13 -24.58 -0.25
CA TYR A 174 -23.11 -24.04 0.70
C TYR A 174 -24.53 -24.11 0.13
N THR A 175 -25.41 -24.80 0.87
CA THR A 175 -26.84 -24.82 0.61
C THR A 175 -27.55 -24.03 1.70
N PRO A 176 -28.31 -22.95 1.37
CA PRO A 176 -28.97 -22.16 2.38
C PRO A 176 -30.05 -22.99 3.08
N SER A 177 -29.98 -23.08 4.40
CA SER A 177 -30.95 -23.78 5.25
C SER A 177 -31.37 -22.89 6.41
N LEU A 178 -32.50 -23.22 7.03
CA LEU A 178 -32.98 -22.56 8.26
C LEU A 178 -32.36 -23.17 9.53
N LYS A 179 -31.45 -24.14 9.38
CA LYS A 179 -30.79 -24.80 10.50
C LYS A 179 -29.53 -24.02 10.88
N THR A 180 -29.15 -24.11 12.14
CA THR A 180 -27.84 -23.62 12.57
C THR A 180 -26.74 -24.59 12.14
N PHE A 181 -25.51 -24.08 12.02
CA PHE A 181 -24.33 -24.89 11.68
C PHE A 181 -24.15 -26.08 12.64
N GLN A 182 -24.41 -25.87 13.93
CA GLN A 182 -24.31 -26.91 14.95
C GLN A 182 -25.35 -28.01 14.73
N GLU A 183 -26.60 -27.65 14.42
CA GLU A 183 -27.67 -28.60 14.15
C GLU A 183 -27.38 -29.44 12.90
N GLU A 184 -26.92 -28.83 11.81
CA GLU A 184 -26.57 -29.56 10.59
C GLU A 184 -25.42 -30.55 10.81
N ILE A 185 -24.39 -30.18 11.58
CA ILE A 185 -23.30 -31.10 11.91
C ILE A 185 -23.79 -32.22 12.81
N MET A 186 -24.60 -31.93 13.82
CA MET A 186 -25.17 -32.97 14.69
C MET A 186 -25.96 -33.98 13.86
N GLU A 187 -26.81 -33.52 12.94
CA GLU A 187 -27.55 -34.39 12.02
C GLU A 187 -26.62 -35.19 11.09
N ARG A 188 -25.63 -34.53 10.48
CA ARG A 188 -24.69 -35.17 9.54
C ARG A 188 -23.82 -36.23 10.23
N MET A 189 -23.44 -36.00 11.48
CA MET A 189 -22.67 -36.94 12.30
C MET A 189 -23.55 -37.97 13.02
N GLY A 190 -24.88 -37.88 12.91
CA GLY A 190 -25.82 -38.77 13.59
C GLY A 190 -25.85 -38.60 15.12
N ILE A 191 -25.45 -37.44 15.63
CA ILE A 191 -25.42 -37.12 17.07
C ILE A 191 -26.82 -36.70 17.50
N ALA A 192 -27.44 -37.48 18.39
CA ALA A 192 -28.75 -37.17 18.96
C ALA A 192 -28.63 -36.70 20.41
N GLU A 193 -28.87 -35.39 20.66
CA GLU A 193 -28.97 -34.85 22.01
C GLU A 193 -30.41 -35.04 22.54
N ARG A 194 -30.57 -35.95 23.51
CA ARG A 194 -31.87 -36.24 24.11
C ARG A 194 -32.23 -35.28 25.24
N ARG A 195 -31.24 -34.58 25.81
CA ARG A 195 -31.45 -33.64 26.92
C ARG A 195 -31.97 -32.31 26.38
N ARG A 196 -32.78 -31.62 27.18
CA ARG A 196 -33.23 -30.25 26.89
C ARG A 196 -32.49 -29.25 27.76
N HIS A 197 -32.12 -28.10 27.19
CA HIS A 197 -31.48 -27.03 27.95
C HIS A 197 -32.43 -26.60 29.10
N ARG A 198 -31.87 -26.41 30.30
CA ARG A 198 -32.63 -25.87 31.45
C ARG A 198 -32.71 -24.35 31.34
N LYS A 199 -33.83 -23.78 31.77
CA LYS A 199 -34.02 -22.33 31.81
C LYS A 199 -32.90 -21.68 32.64
N SER A 200 -32.22 -20.70 32.04
CA SER A 200 -31.21 -19.87 32.70
C SER A 200 -31.63 -18.40 32.64
N TYR A 201 -31.19 -17.61 33.62
CA TYR A 201 -31.42 -16.17 33.67
C TYR A 201 -30.12 -15.44 33.33
N TRP A 202 -30.19 -14.44 32.47
CA TRP A 202 -29.08 -13.58 32.09
C TRP A 202 -29.41 -12.16 32.55
N TYR A 203 -28.56 -11.57 33.38
CA TYR A 203 -28.69 -10.23 33.96
C TYR A 203 -27.38 -9.46 33.85
#